data_AF-A0A6P0CDE3-F1
#
_entry.id   AF-A0A6P0CDE3-F1
#
_cell.length_a   1.000
_cell.length_b   1.000
_cell.length_c   1.000
_cell.angle_alpha   90.00
_cell.angle_beta   90.00
_cell.angle_gamma   90.00
#
_symmetry.space_group_name_H-M   'P 1'
#
loop_
_entity.id
_entity.type
_entity.pdbx_description
1 polymer ?
#
loop_
_entity_poly.entity_id
_entity_poly.type
_entity_poly.pdbx_seq_one_letter_code
_entity_poly.pdbx_strand_id
1 'polypeptide(L)'
;MRALIFLTLLIWASAASPQSWEVRTSDNGGYATATAAVFGTGMGITCHARSLQNLPLVQTGWHESTIAPPYHFHIGFSQALIRPDPYRRNDITLFVDQTGYRLPTIQWSELVGEWDLILPVTDAMFTAMQSASRLVLQIGSEKAWEFPTQDMGAALQAVRQYCAPIWAQRGYPAPAGFAPVPETAPPSGAFEIPTQVQSFANRQCNGPARIGASALQAGDLDRDGQPDVVMDWSDVLCPGETRSGFCGAANCSINVFLSSRGYANSYSVLGVGVRTRPHPSGLLGLEIGGTASVCAQIDCFAVMLWNGTEFAR
;
A
#
# COMPACT_ATOMS: atom_id res chain seq x y z
N MET A 1 15.04 62.19 -20.52
CA MET A 1 14.21 61.41 -19.59
C MET A 1 13.75 60.14 -20.28
N ARG A 2 14.37 58.99 -19.96
CA ARG A 2 13.90 57.66 -20.39
C ARG A 2 13.71 56.85 -19.13
N ALA A 3 12.46 56.64 -18.74
CA ALA A 3 12.07 55.82 -17.60
C ALA A 3 12.00 54.36 -18.06
N LEU A 4 12.91 53.52 -17.56
CA LEU A 4 12.78 52.06 -17.67
C LEU A 4 11.79 51.60 -16.60
N ILE A 5 10.65 51.08 -17.05
CA ILE A 5 9.69 50.36 -16.20
C ILE A 5 10.12 48.89 -16.21
N PHE A 6 10.69 48.42 -15.10
CA PHE A 6 10.95 47.00 -14.86
C PHE A 6 9.65 46.35 -14.36
N LEU A 7 8.98 45.58 -15.22
CA LEU A 7 7.79 44.81 -14.90
C LEU A 7 8.23 43.46 -14.31
N THR A 8 8.20 43.33 -12.98
CA THR A 8 8.51 42.09 -12.27
C THR A 8 7.29 41.16 -12.33
N LEU A 9 7.30 40.16 -13.21
CA LEU A 9 6.32 39.06 -13.17
C LEU A 9 6.63 38.18 -11.95
N LEU A 10 5.87 38.33 -10.86
CA LEU A 10 5.79 37.32 -9.80
C LEU A 10 4.97 36.14 -10.33
N ILE A 11 5.66 35.11 -10.80
CA ILE A 11 5.06 33.79 -11.05
C ILE A 11 4.86 33.14 -9.68
N TRP A 12 3.64 33.22 -9.15
CA TRP A 12 3.23 32.44 -7.99
C TRP A 12 3.14 30.98 -8.42
N ALA A 13 4.22 30.23 -8.18
CA ALA A 13 4.18 28.78 -8.24
C ALA A 13 3.29 28.31 -7.10
N SER A 14 2.02 28.02 -7.40
CA SER A 14 1.16 27.29 -6.48
C SER A 14 1.82 25.93 -6.27
N ALA A 15 2.45 25.73 -5.10
CA ALA A 15 2.88 24.41 -4.69
C ALA A 15 1.63 23.53 -4.68
N ALA A 16 1.61 22.50 -5.53
CA ALA A 16 0.57 21.50 -5.46
C ALA A 16 0.63 20.91 -4.04
N SER A 17 -0.43 21.10 -3.26
CA SER A 17 -0.51 20.48 -1.95
C SER A 17 -0.39 18.97 -2.14
N PRO A 18 0.52 18.29 -1.42
CA PRO A 18 0.59 16.84 -1.48
C PRO A 18 -0.80 16.27 -1.14
N GLN A 19 -1.24 15.30 -1.92
CA GLN A 19 -2.49 14.60 -1.66
C GLN A 19 -2.35 13.90 -0.30
N SER A 20 -3.18 14.29 0.67
CA SER A 20 -3.23 13.69 2.00
C SER A 20 -4.56 12.98 2.24
N TRP A 21 -4.60 12.14 3.26
CA TRP A 21 -5.85 11.55 3.72
C TRP A 21 -6.71 12.62 4.40
N GLU A 22 -7.95 12.72 3.95
CA GLU A 22 -8.94 13.64 4.50
C GLU A 22 -10.12 12.85 5.08
N VAL A 23 -10.80 13.44 6.07
CA VAL A 23 -12.02 12.88 6.65
C VAL A 23 -13.22 13.74 6.31
N ARG A 24 -14.27 13.10 5.80
CA ARG A 24 -15.60 13.71 5.64
C ARG A 24 -16.59 13.02 6.54
N THR A 25 -17.40 13.82 7.23
CA THR A 25 -18.47 13.32 8.10
C THR A 25 -19.82 13.83 7.61
N SER A 26 -20.87 13.05 7.84
CA SER A 26 -22.25 13.43 7.49
C SER A 26 -23.22 12.75 8.44
N ASP A 27 -24.29 13.44 8.84
CA ASP A 27 -25.43 12.86 9.55
C ASP A 27 -26.72 13.46 8.96
N ASN A 28 -27.48 12.65 8.23
CA ASN A 28 -28.75 13.07 7.63
C ASN A 28 -29.98 12.76 8.50
N GLY A 29 -29.76 12.36 9.76
CA GLY A 29 -30.79 11.93 10.70
C GLY A 29 -31.19 10.45 10.57
N GLY A 30 -30.87 9.80 9.44
CA GLY A 30 -31.08 8.36 9.22
C GLY A 30 -29.80 7.57 9.52
N TYR A 31 -28.70 7.99 8.89
CA TYR A 31 -27.36 7.47 9.13
C TYR A 31 -26.36 8.60 9.33
N ALA A 32 -25.42 8.33 10.23
CA ALA A 32 -24.20 9.07 10.42
C ALA A 32 -23.05 8.29 9.79
N THR A 33 -22.23 8.94 8.96
CA THR A 33 -21.07 8.34 8.31
C THR A 33 -19.83 9.20 8.51
N ALA A 34 -18.68 8.52 8.56
CA ALA A 34 -17.39 9.16 8.40
C ALA A 34 -16.55 8.36 7.41
N THR A 35 -15.91 9.06 6.47
CA THR A 35 -15.08 8.48 5.42
C THR A 35 -13.70 9.10 5.46
N ALA A 36 -12.68 8.26 5.60
CA ALA A 36 -11.27 8.60 5.38
C ALA A 36 -10.89 8.18 3.97
N ALA A 37 -10.36 9.11 3.17
CA ALA A 37 -9.94 8.82 1.81
C ALA A 37 -8.88 9.82 1.32
N VAL A 38 -8.14 9.44 0.29
CA VAL A 38 -7.42 10.39 -0.55
C VAL A 38 -8.32 10.69 -1.74
N PHE A 39 -9.10 11.76 -1.65
CA PHE A 39 -10.15 12.04 -2.63
C PHE A 39 -9.57 12.17 -4.05
N GLY A 40 -10.17 11.42 -4.99
CA GLY A 40 -9.69 11.32 -6.37
C GLY A 40 -8.78 10.13 -6.67
N THR A 41 -8.28 9.42 -5.67
CA THR A 41 -7.49 8.19 -5.88
C THR A 41 -8.36 6.95 -6.04
N GLY A 42 -9.60 6.98 -5.57
CA GLY A 42 -10.55 5.90 -5.70
C GLY A 42 -10.50 4.85 -4.57
N MET A 43 -9.76 5.05 -3.49
CA MET A 43 -9.85 4.23 -2.28
C MET A 43 -10.48 5.05 -1.14
N GLY A 44 -11.39 4.44 -0.38
CA GLY A 44 -12.00 5.05 0.80
C GLY A 44 -12.33 4.03 1.89
N ILE A 45 -12.28 4.49 3.15
CA ILE A 45 -12.60 3.69 4.33
C ILE A 45 -13.69 4.43 5.11
N THR A 46 -14.86 3.81 5.21
CA THR A 46 -16.07 4.42 5.74
C THR A 46 -16.62 3.63 6.93
N CYS A 47 -17.00 4.33 8.00
CA CYS A 47 -17.86 3.78 9.04
C CYS A 47 -19.31 4.23 8.86
N HIS A 48 -20.24 3.35 9.21
CA HIS A 48 -21.68 3.62 9.18
C HIS A 48 -22.26 3.45 10.57
N ALA A 49 -23.01 4.43 11.05
CA ALA A 49 -23.71 4.35 12.32
C ALA A 49 -25.15 4.84 12.15
N ARG A 50 -26.13 4.09 12.67
CA ARG A 50 -27.52 4.56 12.69
C ARG A 50 -27.60 5.86 13.48
N SER A 51 -27.91 6.98 12.80
CA SER A 51 -27.97 8.32 13.40
C SER A 51 -28.86 8.30 14.62
N LEU A 52 -28.49 8.98 15.71
CA LEU A 52 -29.26 9.00 16.96
C LEU A 52 -30.68 9.54 16.79
N GLN A 53 -30.91 10.39 15.78
CA GLN A 53 -32.23 10.93 15.43
C GLN A 53 -33.19 9.84 14.92
N ASN A 54 -32.66 8.73 14.41
CA ASN A 54 -33.41 7.54 13.96
C ASN A 54 -34.48 7.80 12.88
N LEU A 55 -34.33 8.84 12.06
CA LEU A 55 -35.33 9.16 11.04
C LEU A 55 -35.47 8.00 10.03
N PRO A 56 -36.69 7.72 9.52
CA PRO A 56 -36.89 6.70 8.48
C PRO A 56 -36.02 6.98 7.25
N LEU A 57 -35.41 5.94 6.68
CA LEU A 57 -34.50 6.10 5.52
C LEU A 57 -35.18 6.71 4.29
N VAL A 58 -36.47 6.43 4.12
CA VAL A 58 -37.30 7.02 3.07
C VAL A 58 -37.44 8.55 3.23
N GLN A 59 -37.42 9.06 4.46
CA GLN A 59 -37.50 10.50 4.73
C GLN A 59 -36.17 11.19 4.47
N THR A 60 -35.06 10.51 4.75
CA THR A 60 -33.72 11.10 4.65
C THR A 60 -33.09 10.91 3.27
N GLY A 61 -33.81 10.28 2.33
CA GLY A 61 -33.30 9.97 0.98
C GLY A 61 -32.06 9.08 1.02
N TRP A 62 -31.91 8.25 2.05
CA TRP A 62 -30.74 7.38 2.16
C TRP A 62 -30.97 6.15 1.30
N HIS A 63 -30.21 6.04 0.22
CA HIS A 63 -30.30 4.96 -0.77
C HIS A 63 -29.07 4.05 -0.78
N GLU A 64 -28.11 4.27 0.12
CA GLU A 64 -26.89 3.46 0.18
C GLU A 64 -27.26 2.02 0.52
N SER A 65 -26.83 1.10 -0.34
CA SER A 65 -27.17 -0.32 -0.23
C SER A 65 -26.20 -1.09 0.64
N THR A 66 -24.96 -0.59 0.77
CA THR A 66 -23.91 -1.24 1.55
C THR A 66 -23.73 -0.50 2.86
N ILE A 67 -24.09 -1.15 3.96
CA ILE A 67 -23.99 -0.58 5.31
C ILE A 67 -23.11 -1.50 6.15
N ALA A 68 -21.97 -0.98 6.60
CA ALA A 68 -21.12 -1.69 7.53
C ALA A 68 -21.85 -1.90 8.87
N PRO A 69 -21.80 -3.11 9.46
CA PRO A 69 -22.27 -3.32 10.82
C PRO A 69 -21.53 -2.43 11.82
N PRO A 70 -22.06 -2.23 13.03
CA PRO A 70 -21.35 -1.56 14.11
C PRO A 70 -19.93 -2.13 14.30
N TYR A 71 -18.96 -1.25 14.51
CA TYR A 71 -17.55 -1.61 14.66
C TYR A 71 -16.97 -2.38 13.45
N HIS A 72 -17.48 -2.10 12.26
CA HIS A 72 -16.87 -2.50 11.00
C HIS A 72 -16.60 -1.28 10.14
N PHE A 73 -15.54 -1.38 9.32
CA PHE A 73 -15.29 -0.46 8.23
C PHE A 73 -15.71 -1.10 6.92
N HIS A 74 -16.37 -0.29 6.11
CA HIS A 74 -16.55 -0.51 4.69
C HIS A 74 -15.33 0.06 3.97
N ILE A 75 -14.67 -0.75 3.15
CA ILE A 75 -13.58 -0.32 2.29
C ILE A 75 -14.11 -0.33 0.86
N GLY A 76 -14.06 0.82 0.19
CA GLY A 76 -14.46 0.97 -1.20
C GLY A 76 -13.25 1.17 -2.11
N PHE A 77 -13.25 0.50 -3.26
CA PHE A 77 -12.33 0.77 -4.38
C PHE A 77 -13.13 1.12 -5.63
N SER A 78 -12.77 2.22 -6.29
CA SER A 78 -13.41 2.65 -7.52
C SER A 78 -13.04 1.76 -8.71
N GLN A 79 -13.86 1.79 -9.76
CA GLN A 79 -13.56 1.13 -11.03
C GLN A 79 -12.25 1.61 -11.71
N ALA A 80 -11.76 2.80 -11.36
CA ALA A 80 -10.49 3.30 -11.88
C ALA A 80 -9.29 2.55 -11.31
N LEU A 81 -9.44 2.01 -10.10
CA LEU A 81 -8.51 1.07 -9.50
C LEU A 81 -8.83 -0.33 -10.04
N ILE A 82 -9.96 -0.91 -9.66
CA ILE A 82 -10.23 -2.31 -9.95
C ILE A 82 -11.26 -2.40 -11.06
N ARG A 83 -10.92 -2.98 -12.21
CA ARG A 83 -11.92 -3.19 -13.27
C ARG A 83 -13.02 -4.16 -12.78
N PRO A 84 -14.30 -3.91 -13.09
CA PRO A 84 -15.43 -4.72 -12.61
C PRO A 84 -15.54 -6.13 -13.22
N ASP A 85 -14.62 -6.52 -14.10
CA ASP A 85 -14.57 -7.86 -14.72
C ASP A 85 -13.27 -8.58 -14.31
N PRO A 86 -13.34 -9.77 -13.68
CA PRO A 86 -14.57 -10.48 -13.25
C PRO A 86 -15.30 -9.72 -12.13
N TYR A 87 -16.61 -9.94 -11.97
CA TYR A 87 -17.44 -9.28 -10.92
C TYR A 87 -17.13 -9.72 -9.48
N ARG A 88 -16.20 -10.68 -9.30
CA ARG A 88 -15.72 -11.15 -8.00
C ARG A 88 -14.22 -11.34 -8.06
N ARG A 89 -13.51 -10.91 -7.01
CA ARG A 89 -12.05 -11.00 -6.92
C ARG A 89 -11.64 -11.50 -5.54
N ASN A 90 -10.64 -12.36 -5.49
CA ASN A 90 -10.05 -12.91 -4.26
C ASN A 90 -8.51 -12.84 -4.29
N ASP A 91 -7.98 -12.07 -5.22
CA ASP A 91 -6.57 -11.92 -5.56
C ASP A 91 -6.04 -10.52 -5.18
N ILE A 92 -6.71 -9.86 -4.24
CA ILE A 92 -6.37 -8.50 -3.83
C ILE A 92 -5.61 -8.54 -2.52
N THR A 93 -4.47 -7.86 -2.50
CA THR A 93 -3.59 -7.75 -1.34
C THR A 93 -3.29 -6.28 -1.09
N LEU A 94 -3.52 -5.80 0.12
CA LEU A 94 -3.08 -4.48 0.55
C LEU A 94 -1.75 -4.61 1.29
N PHE A 95 -0.68 -4.09 0.72
CA PHE A 95 0.61 -4.01 1.38
C PHE A 95 0.67 -2.73 2.21
N VAL A 96 0.80 -2.89 3.52
CA VAL A 96 1.03 -1.81 4.47
C VAL A 96 2.48 -1.90 4.91
N ASP A 97 3.26 -0.89 4.54
CA ASP A 97 4.72 -0.93 4.50
C ASP A 97 5.24 -2.11 3.69
N GLN A 98 5.59 -3.17 4.39
CA GLN A 98 6.15 -4.39 3.83
C GLN A 98 5.25 -5.61 4.11
N THR A 99 4.16 -5.43 4.85
CA THR A 99 3.24 -6.51 5.25
C THR A 99 2.07 -6.59 4.28
N GLY A 100 1.92 -7.72 3.61
CA GLY A 100 0.79 -8.01 2.71
C GLY A 100 -0.42 -8.53 3.47
N TYR A 101 -1.54 -7.82 3.39
CA TYR A 101 -2.84 -8.23 3.92
C TYR A 101 -3.72 -8.68 2.76
N ARG A 102 -3.90 -10.00 2.60
CA ARG A 102 -4.82 -10.53 1.59
C ARG A 102 -6.25 -10.20 1.99
N LEU A 103 -6.94 -9.46 1.14
CA LEU A 103 -8.34 -9.12 1.37
C LEU A 103 -9.22 -10.37 1.15
N PRO A 104 -10.34 -10.51 1.88
CA PRO A 104 -11.36 -11.49 1.56
C PRO A 104 -11.85 -11.34 0.11
N THR A 105 -12.60 -12.35 -0.38
CA THR A 105 -13.28 -12.22 -1.67
C THR A 105 -14.18 -11.00 -1.67
N ILE A 106 -13.97 -10.10 -2.62
CA ILE A 106 -14.78 -8.91 -2.81
C ILE A 106 -15.64 -9.05 -4.06
N GLN A 107 -16.73 -8.28 -4.12
CA GLN A 107 -17.67 -8.30 -5.23
C GLN A 107 -17.88 -6.87 -5.72
N TRP A 108 -18.03 -6.71 -7.04
CA TRP A 108 -18.43 -5.44 -7.62
C TRP A 108 -19.90 -5.16 -7.31
N SER A 109 -20.18 -4.00 -6.74
CA SER A 109 -21.53 -3.48 -6.54
C SER A 109 -21.90 -2.55 -7.69
N GLU A 110 -22.71 -3.04 -8.63
CA GLU A 110 -23.22 -2.19 -9.73
C GLU A 110 -24.08 -1.02 -9.23
N LEU A 111 -24.74 -1.20 -8.08
CA LEU A 111 -25.60 -0.18 -7.50
C LEU A 111 -24.81 1.02 -6.97
N VAL A 112 -23.64 0.76 -6.37
CA VAL A 112 -22.76 1.79 -5.81
C VAL A 112 -21.68 2.22 -6.81
N GLY A 113 -21.38 1.39 -7.81
CA GLY A 113 -20.30 1.62 -8.75
C GLY A 113 -18.92 1.47 -8.11
N GLU A 114 -18.82 0.60 -7.11
CA GLU A 114 -17.60 0.37 -6.33
C GLU A 114 -17.41 -1.12 -6.03
N TRP A 115 -16.15 -1.47 -5.79
CA TRP A 115 -15.76 -2.72 -5.16
C TRP A 115 -15.78 -2.54 -3.66
N ASP A 116 -16.57 -3.34 -2.95
CA ASP A 116 -16.66 -3.22 -1.51
C ASP A 116 -16.23 -4.47 -0.75
N LEU A 117 -15.68 -4.23 0.44
CA LEU A 117 -15.59 -5.22 1.49
C LEU A 117 -15.85 -4.59 2.85
N ILE A 118 -16.23 -5.44 3.80
CA ILE A 118 -16.51 -5.04 5.18
C ILE A 118 -15.57 -5.83 6.08
N LEU A 119 -14.76 -5.12 6.87
CA LEU A 119 -13.83 -5.70 7.83
C LEU A 119 -14.09 -5.15 9.23
N PRO A 120 -13.83 -5.92 10.30
CA PRO A 120 -13.91 -5.39 11.65
C PRO A 120 -12.89 -4.27 11.82
N VAL A 121 -13.25 -3.20 12.54
CA VAL A 121 -12.32 -2.08 12.83
C VAL A 121 -11.07 -2.50 13.60
N THR A 122 -11.09 -3.69 14.21
CA THR A 122 -9.99 -4.31 14.94
C THR A 122 -9.12 -5.20 14.05
N ASP A 123 -9.36 -5.24 12.74
CA ASP A 123 -8.51 -5.97 11.80
C ASP A 123 -7.06 -5.47 11.90
N ALA A 124 -6.11 -6.41 11.85
CA ALA A 124 -4.68 -6.11 11.97
C ALA A 124 -4.19 -5.13 10.89
N MET A 125 -4.82 -5.16 9.71
CA MET A 125 -4.53 -4.23 8.61
C MET A 125 -4.76 -2.78 9.03
N PHE A 126 -5.89 -2.45 9.66
CA PHE A 126 -6.18 -1.07 10.09
C PHE A 126 -5.27 -0.60 11.23
N THR A 127 -4.78 -1.53 12.05
CA THR A 127 -3.77 -1.20 13.06
C THR A 127 -2.44 -0.86 12.39
N ALA A 128 -2.00 -1.63 11.39
CA ALA A 128 -0.79 -1.35 10.64
C ALA A 128 -0.88 -0.02 9.86
N MET A 129 -2.03 0.26 9.24
CA MET A 129 -2.24 1.48 8.45
C MET A 129 -2.12 2.76 9.27
N GLN A 130 -2.33 2.72 10.60
CA GLN A 130 -2.31 3.93 11.42
C GLN A 130 -0.95 4.63 11.47
N SER A 131 0.11 3.94 11.09
CA SER A 131 1.45 4.51 11.15
C SER A 131 2.32 3.97 10.02
N ALA A 132 1.66 3.59 8.91
CA ALA A 132 2.37 3.14 7.74
C ALA A 132 3.11 4.29 7.07
N SER A 133 4.32 4.01 6.61
CA SER A 133 5.08 4.88 5.72
C SER A 133 4.73 4.65 4.25
N ARG A 134 4.24 3.46 3.89
CA ARG A 134 3.89 3.06 2.53
C ARG A 134 2.58 2.27 2.49
N LEU A 135 1.76 2.49 1.47
CA LEU A 135 0.53 1.74 1.24
C LEU A 135 0.40 1.39 -0.24
N VAL A 136 0.29 0.09 -0.55
CA VAL A 136 0.15 -0.38 -1.94
C VAL A 136 -1.01 -1.36 -2.05
N LEU A 137 -1.99 -1.04 -2.89
CA LEU A 137 -3.00 -2.01 -3.32
C LEU A 137 -2.46 -2.81 -4.48
N GLN A 138 -2.41 -4.13 -4.35
CA GLN A 138 -2.08 -5.06 -5.42
C GLN A 138 -3.30 -5.92 -5.75
N ILE A 139 -3.53 -6.14 -7.04
CA ILE A 139 -4.61 -6.97 -7.56
C ILE A 139 -3.98 -7.97 -8.53
N GLY A 140 -4.12 -9.28 -8.31
CA GLY A 140 -3.17 -10.21 -8.94
C GLY A 140 -1.79 -9.90 -8.35
N SER A 141 -0.67 -9.65 -9.02
CA SER A 141 -0.13 -9.77 -10.37
C SER A 141 -0.50 -8.85 -11.54
N GLU A 142 -1.63 -8.14 -11.55
CA GLU A 142 -2.04 -7.31 -12.71
C GLU A 142 -1.74 -5.82 -12.55
N LYS A 143 -1.92 -5.27 -11.35
CA LYS A 143 -1.71 -3.83 -11.12
C LYS A 143 -1.45 -3.53 -9.65
N ALA A 144 -0.56 -2.57 -9.42
CA ALA A 144 -0.24 -2.04 -8.10
C ALA A 144 -0.48 -0.53 -8.08
N TRP A 145 -1.12 -0.03 -7.02
CA TRP A 145 -1.34 1.39 -6.78
C TRP A 145 -0.76 1.75 -5.44
N GLU A 146 0.16 2.71 -5.46
CA GLU A 146 0.67 3.30 -4.24
C GLU A 146 -0.20 4.48 -3.85
N PHE A 147 -0.58 4.52 -2.57
CA PHE A 147 -1.36 5.61 -1.99
C PHE A 147 -0.45 6.43 -1.09
N PRO A 148 -0.65 7.76 -1.02
CA PRO A 148 0.04 8.56 -0.03
C PRO A 148 -0.38 8.10 1.37
N THR A 149 0.54 8.13 2.32
CA THR A 149 0.30 7.73 3.72
C THR A 149 0.23 8.92 4.67
N GLN A 150 0.47 10.13 4.15
CA GLN A 150 0.38 11.38 4.91
C GLN A 150 -1.04 11.52 5.52
N ASP A 151 -1.08 11.74 6.83
CA ASP A 151 -2.28 11.91 7.65
C ASP A 151 -3.22 10.68 7.71
N MET A 152 -2.82 9.54 7.14
CA MET A 152 -3.65 8.33 7.07
C MET A 152 -4.09 7.83 8.44
N GLY A 153 -3.16 7.75 9.39
CA GLY A 153 -3.48 7.29 10.75
C GLY A 153 -4.43 8.22 11.49
N ALA A 154 -4.19 9.54 11.40
CA ALA A 154 -5.07 10.54 11.98
C ALA A 154 -6.47 10.47 11.36
N ALA A 155 -6.57 10.28 10.05
CA ALA A 155 -7.83 10.15 9.34
C ALA A 155 -8.61 8.89 9.77
N LEU A 156 -7.95 7.73 9.83
CA LEU A 156 -8.55 6.49 10.32
C LEU A 156 -9.04 6.62 11.75
N GLN A 157 -8.25 7.25 12.62
CA GLN A 157 -8.63 7.48 14.01
C GLN A 157 -9.84 8.43 14.14
N ALA A 158 -9.90 9.49 13.33
CA ALA A 158 -11.03 10.40 13.32
C ALA A 158 -12.33 9.73 12.84
N VAL A 159 -12.26 8.82 11.85
CA VAL A 159 -13.41 7.99 11.44
C VAL A 159 -13.91 7.13 12.61
N ARG A 160 -12.99 6.48 13.36
CA ARG A 160 -13.36 5.70 14.57
C ARG A 160 -14.03 6.58 15.61
N GLN A 161 -13.43 7.72 15.92
CA GLN A 161 -13.92 8.66 16.94
C GLN A 161 -15.30 9.22 16.63
N TYR A 162 -15.65 9.35 15.34
CA TYR A 162 -16.97 9.79 14.92
C TYR A 162 -18.05 8.71 15.14
N CYS A 163 -17.85 7.49 14.65
CA CYS A 163 -18.88 6.45 14.73
C CYS A 163 -18.96 5.73 16.09
N ALA A 164 -17.85 5.59 16.81
CA ALA A 164 -17.78 4.92 18.11
C ALA A 164 -18.85 5.36 19.14
N PRO A 165 -18.98 6.67 19.45
CA PRO A 165 -19.97 7.12 20.43
C PRO A 165 -21.40 6.86 19.98
N ILE A 166 -21.67 6.89 18.67
CA ILE A 166 -23.01 6.64 18.12
C ILE A 166 -23.38 5.16 18.29
N TRP A 167 -22.45 4.24 17.97
CA TRP A 167 -22.65 2.80 18.20
C TRP A 167 -22.88 2.48 19.69
N ALA A 168 -22.06 3.05 20.57
CA ALA A 168 -22.18 2.85 22.01
C ALA A 168 -23.53 3.33 22.56
N GLN A 169 -23.99 4.52 22.16
CA GLN A 169 -25.30 5.06 22.55
C GLN A 169 -26.48 4.24 22.00
N ARG A 170 -26.26 3.51 20.91
CA ARG A 170 -27.22 2.56 20.34
C ARG A 170 -27.20 1.18 21.00
N GLY A 171 -26.37 0.99 22.02
CA GLY A 171 -26.29 -0.27 22.77
C GLY A 171 -25.40 -1.33 22.11
N TYR A 172 -24.58 -0.95 21.11
CA TYR A 172 -23.58 -1.86 20.56
C TYR A 172 -22.31 -1.78 21.42
N PRO A 173 -21.88 -2.87 22.09
CA PRO A 173 -20.67 -2.87 22.89
C PRO A 173 -19.44 -2.81 21.97
N ALA A 174 -18.42 -2.06 22.39
CA ALA A 174 -17.14 -2.03 21.70
C ALA A 174 -16.47 -3.42 21.74
N PRO A 175 -15.95 -3.92 20.61
CA PRO A 175 -15.23 -5.20 20.61
C PRO A 175 -13.89 -5.08 21.35
N ALA A 176 -13.37 -6.22 21.79
CA ALA A 176 -12.02 -6.29 22.33
C ALA A 176 -11.01 -5.77 21.30
N GLY A 177 -10.08 -4.92 21.72
CA GLY A 177 -9.12 -4.27 20.81
C GLY A 177 -9.61 -2.97 20.17
N PHE A 178 -10.84 -2.52 20.42
CA PHE A 178 -11.36 -1.24 19.93
C PHE A 178 -10.83 -0.01 20.68
N ALA A 179 -10.00 -0.18 21.71
CA ALA A 179 -9.41 0.95 22.43
C ALA A 179 -8.79 1.95 21.44
N PRO A 180 -8.83 3.26 21.75
CA PRO A 180 -8.04 4.23 21.00
C PRO A 180 -6.62 3.67 20.94
N VAL A 181 -6.10 3.47 19.73
CA VAL A 181 -4.68 3.16 19.63
C VAL A 181 -4.01 4.43 20.16
N PRO A 182 -3.21 4.33 21.23
CA PRO A 182 -2.40 5.48 21.61
C PRO A 182 -1.63 5.90 20.36
N GLU A 183 -1.30 7.18 20.24
CA GLU A 183 -0.41 7.67 19.19
C GLU A 183 1.00 7.11 19.47
N THR A 184 1.15 5.80 19.26
CA THR A 184 2.38 5.05 19.42
C THR A 184 3.11 5.13 18.11
N ALA A 185 4.43 5.29 18.23
CA ALA A 185 5.39 5.18 17.13
C ALA A 185 5.05 4.02 16.18
N PRO A 186 5.41 4.12 14.89
CA PRO A 186 5.09 3.14 13.87
C PRO A 186 5.24 1.69 14.33
N PRO A 187 4.31 0.80 13.94
CA PRO A 187 4.16 -0.48 14.59
C PRO A 187 5.43 -1.27 14.31
N SER A 188 5.96 -1.90 15.35
CA SER A 188 6.87 -3.03 15.21
C SER A 188 6.08 -4.21 14.62
N GLY A 189 5.82 -4.13 13.33
CA GLY A 189 5.12 -5.08 12.48
C GLY A 189 5.52 -4.90 11.01
N ALA A 190 6.65 -4.24 10.79
CA ALA A 190 7.42 -4.35 9.56
C ALA A 190 7.53 -5.84 9.21
N PHE A 191 7.42 -6.18 7.93
CA PHE A 191 7.96 -7.43 7.44
C PHE A 191 9.33 -7.61 8.07
N GLU A 192 9.40 -8.57 9.00
CA GLU A 192 10.67 -8.88 9.62
C GLU A 192 11.49 -9.46 8.48
N ILE A 193 12.50 -8.72 8.04
CA ILE A 193 13.44 -9.16 7.02
C ILE A 193 13.81 -10.59 7.39
N PRO A 194 13.50 -11.60 6.56
CA PRO A 194 13.74 -12.98 6.92
C PRO A 194 15.18 -13.10 7.37
N THR A 195 15.40 -13.78 8.49
CA THR A 195 16.74 -13.85 9.11
C THR A 195 17.81 -14.29 8.11
N GLN A 196 17.43 -15.07 7.10
CA GLN A 196 18.23 -15.49 5.96
C GLN A 196 18.68 -14.33 5.07
N VAL A 197 17.80 -13.37 4.75
CA VAL A 197 18.08 -12.18 3.95
C VAL A 197 19.04 -11.26 4.72
N GLN A 198 18.75 -10.98 6.00
CA GLN A 198 19.66 -10.18 6.83
C GLN A 198 21.02 -10.88 7.01
N SER A 199 21.02 -12.20 7.22
CA SER A 199 22.26 -12.98 7.35
C SER A 199 23.05 -13.00 6.05
N PHE A 200 22.38 -13.03 4.90
CA PHE A 200 23.03 -12.90 3.59
C PHE A 200 23.71 -11.53 3.48
N ALA A 201 23.00 -10.44 3.76
CA ALA A 201 23.57 -9.10 3.73
C ALA A 201 24.78 -8.98 4.70
N ASN A 202 24.65 -9.52 5.92
CA ASN A 202 25.74 -9.50 6.90
C ASN A 202 27.00 -10.23 6.42
N ARG A 203 26.84 -11.40 5.79
CA ARG A 203 27.96 -12.16 5.21
C ARG A 203 28.64 -11.38 4.09
N GLN A 204 27.86 -10.80 3.19
CA GLN A 204 28.37 -10.00 2.08
C GLN A 204 29.10 -8.73 2.56
N CYS A 205 28.62 -8.11 3.64
CA CYS A 205 29.26 -6.95 4.27
C CYS A 205 30.46 -7.30 5.17
N ASN A 206 30.79 -8.59 5.38
CA ASN A 206 31.74 -9.04 6.40
C ASN A 206 31.46 -8.45 7.80
N GLY A 207 30.18 -8.30 8.16
CA GLY A 207 29.73 -7.68 9.40
C GLY A 207 28.27 -7.24 9.33
N PRO A 208 27.74 -6.56 10.38
CA PRO A 208 26.33 -6.18 10.42
C PRO A 208 25.99 -5.17 9.32
N ALA A 209 25.14 -5.58 8.37
CA ALA A 209 24.62 -4.74 7.31
C ALA A 209 23.39 -3.95 7.80
N ARG A 210 23.30 -2.68 7.43
CA ARG A 210 22.09 -1.86 7.57
C ARG A 210 21.37 -1.81 6.23
N ILE A 211 20.21 -2.45 6.17
CA ILE A 211 19.34 -2.46 4.98
C ILE A 211 18.34 -1.32 5.13
N GLY A 212 18.38 -0.35 4.21
CA GLY A 212 17.42 0.75 4.20
C GLY A 212 16.02 0.31 3.76
N ALA A 213 15.00 1.11 4.10
CA ALA A 213 13.62 0.76 3.76
C ALA A 213 13.38 0.71 2.24
N SER A 214 14.14 1.51 1.47
CA SER A 214 14.01 1.54 0.01
C SER A 214 14.79 0.43 -0.69
N ALA A 215 15.74 -0.21 0.02
CA ALA A 215 16.46 -1.37 -0.49
C ALA A 215 15.57 -2.62 -0.62
N LEU A 216 14.40 -2.67 0.00
CA LEU A 216 13.55 -3.86 -0.02
C LEU A 216 12.22 -3.62 -0.71
N GLN A 217 11.86 -4.55 -1.58
CA GLN A 217 10.50 -4.72 -2.08
C GLN A 217 10.05 -6.14 -1.75
N ALA A 218 8.76 -6.29 -1.48
CA ALA A 218 8.16 -7.58 -1.20
C ALA A 218 6.99 -7.84 -2.13
N GLY A 219 6.79 -9.10 -2.51
CA GLY A 219 5.67 -9.52 -3.36
C GLY A 219 5.79 -11.00 -3.71
N ASP A 220 4.68 -11.63 -4.07
CA ASP A 220 4.63 -13.05 -4.45
C ASP A 220 5.07 -13.21 -5.93
N LEU A 221 6.37 -13.41 -6.16
CA LEU A 221 6.98 -13.55 -7.49
C LEU A 221 6.94 -15.00 -7.99
N ASP A 222 6.89 -15.98 -7.09
CA ASP A 222 6.90 -17.41 -7.43
C ASP A 222 5.55 -18.14 -7.32
N ARG A 223 4.51 -17.47 -6.80
CA ARG A 223 3.11 -17.93 -6.65
C ARG A 223 2.89 -18.95 -5.55
N ASP A 224 3.68 -18.91 -4.48
CA ASP A 224 3.43 -19.76 -3.32
C ASP A 224 2.50 -19.10 -2.28
N GLY A 225 2.06 -17.86 -2.52
CA GLY A 225 1.19 -17.09 -1.64
C GLY A 225 1.90 -16.47 -0.43
N GLN A 226 3.22 -16.56 -0.36
CA GLN A 226 4.08 -15.88 0.60
C GLN A 226 4.85 -14.74 -0.08
N PRO A 227 5.26 -13.69 0.66
CA PRO A 227 6.03 -12.62 0.08
C PRO A 227 7.48 -13.06 -0.16
N ASP A 228 7.92 -12.91 -1.41
CA ASP A 228 9.33 -12.93 -1.79
C ASP A 228 9.96 -11.57 -1.53
N VAL A 229 11.29 -11.54 -1.42
CA VAL A 229 12.04 -10.32 -1.12
C VAL A 229 12.94 -9.98 -2.28
N VAL A 230 12.84 -8.75 -2.75
CA VAL A 230 13.78 -8.16 -3.70
C VAL A 230 14.62 -7.15 -2.94
N MET A 231 15.94 -7.36 -2.92
CA MET A 231 16.90 -6.47 -2.27
C MET A 231 17.74 -5.75 -3.32
N ASP A 232 17.62 -4.42 -3.35
CA ASP A 232 18.50 -3.51 -4.08
C ASP A 232 19.64 -3.04 -3.17
N TRP A 233 20.88 -3.32 -3.56
CA TRP A 233 22.06 -2.93 -2.79
C TRP A 233 22.33 -1.41 -2.78
N SER A 234 21.60 -0.62 -3.57
CA SER A 234 21.77 0.84 -3.65
C SER A 234 21.54 1.57 -2.31
N ASP A 235 20.73 0.97 -1.44
CA ASP A 235 20.39 1.47 -0.09
C ASP A 235 20.76 0.44 1.00
N VAL A 236 21.81 -0.36 0.78
CA VAL A 236 22.41 -1.25 1.79
C VAL A 236 23.78 -0.72 2.20
N LEU A 237 24.02 -0.61 3.51
CA LEU A 237 25.24 -0.06 4.08
C LEU A 237 25.97 -1.10 4.93
N CYS A 238 27.25 -1.29 4.67
CA CYS A 238 28.12 -2.16 5.44
C CYS A 238 28.81 -1.39 6.57
N PRO A 239 29.49 -2.09 7.52
CA PRO A 239 30.28 -1.43 8.55
C PRO A 239 31.26 -0.39 7.98
N GLY A 240 31.36 0.76 8.67
CA GLY A 240 32.11 1.92 8.18
C GLY A 240 31.38 2.74 7.11
N GLU A 241 30.06 2.54 6.95
CA GLU A 241 29.21 3.22 5.97
C GLU A 241 29.67 3.06 4.52
N THR A 242 30.44 2.00 4.26
CA THR A 242 30.86 1.68 2.91
C THR A 242 29.70 1.02 2.19
N ARG A 243 29.41 1.50 0.98
CA ARG A 243 28.66 0.70 0.02
C ARG A 243 29.62 -0.40 -0.42
N SER A 244 29.35 -1.64 -0.02
CA SER A 244 30.10 -2.80 -0.50
C SER A 244 30.12 -2.82 -2.03
N GLY A 245 31.17 -3.41 -2.61
CA GLY A 245 31.41 -3.51 -4.07
C GLY A 245 30.32 -4.17 -4.91
N PHE A 246 29.15 -4.43 -4.32
CA PHE A 246 27.90 -4.81 -4.97
C PHE A 246 27.20 -3.63 -5.65
N CYS A 247 27.61 -2.38 -5.40
CA CYS A 247 27.20 -1.20 -6.16
C CYS A 247 28.42 -0.48 -6.75
N GLY A 248 28.66 -0.71 -8.04
CA GLY A 248 29.73 -0.07 -8.81
C GLY A 248 29.32 1.27 -9.41
N ALA A 249 30.12 1.76 -10.37
CA ALA A 249 29.95 3.09 -10.97
C ALA A 249 28.60 3.32 -11.67
N ALA A 250 27.90 2.26 -12.08
CA ALA A 250 26.63 2.40 -12.80
C ALA A 250 25.59 1.30 -12.53
N ASN A 251 25.92 0.25 -11.79
CA ASN A 251 24.96 -0.82 -11.48
C ASN A 251 25.14 -1.27 -10.03
N CYS A 252 24.02 -1.61 -9.42
CA CYS A 252 23.90 -2.28 -8.15
C CYS A 252 23.49 -3.73 -8.34
N SER A 253 23.90 -4.58 -7.41
CA SER A 253 23.40 -5.93 -7.29
C SER A 253 21.96 -5.85 -6.83
N ILE A 254 21.16 -6.74 -7.39
CA ILE A 254 19.78 -6.97 -7.04
C ILE A 254 19.70 -8.45 -6.69
N ASN A 255 19.26 -8.75 -5.47
CA ASN A 255 19.09 -10.11 -4.99
C ASN A 255 17.62 -10.39 -4.75
N VAL A 256 17.13 -11.49 -5.31
CA VAL A 256 15.76 -11.93 -5.16
C VAL A 256 15.75 -13.20 -4.33
N PHE A 257 15.07 -13.16 -3.19
CA PHE A 257 14.94 -14.24 -2.25
C PHE A 257 13.51 -14.76 -2.31
N LEU A 258 13.38 -16.00 -2.78
CA LEU A 258 12.09 -16.64 -2.92
C LEU A 258 11.71 -17.37 -1.64
N SER A 259 10.49 -17.16 -1.20
CA SER A 259 9.86 -17.76 -0.03
C SER A 259 9.70 -19.28 -0.21
N SER A 260 9.37 -19.75 -1.42
CA SER A 260 9.33 -21.19 -1.74
C SER A 260 10.69 -21.90 -1.60
N ARG A 261 11.79 -21.13 -1.60
CA ARG A 261 13.17 -21.61 -1.38
C ARG A 261 13.66 -21.34 0.05
N GLY A 262 12.76 -20.99 0.97
CA GLY A 262 13.10 -20.62 2.35
C GLY A 262 14.04 -19.41 2.42
N TYR A 263 13.97 -18.51 1.45
CA TYR A 263 14.85 -17.35 1.28
C TYR A 263 16.35 -17.70 1.18
N ALA A 264 16.68 -18.94 0.84
CA ALA A 264 18.04 -19.38 0.56
C ALA A 264 18.38 -19.19 -0.93
N ASN A 265 19.67 -19.09 -1.25
CA ASN A 265 20.18 -19.07 -2.63
C ASN A 265 19.49 -18.03 -3.52
N SER A 266 19.67 -16.75 -3.18
CA SER A 266 19.07 -15.65 -3.94
C SER A 266 19.41 -15.72 -5.43
N TYR A 267 18.45 -15.40 -6.28
CA TYR A 267 18.75 -15.05 -7.67
C TYR A 267 19.43 -13.67 -7.69
N SER A 268 20.59 -13.56 -8.32
CA SER A 268 21.40 -12.34 -8.31
C SER A 268 21.59 -11.81 -9.71
N VAL A 269 21.42 -10.51 -9.88
CA VAL A 269 21.53 -9.82 -11.16
C VAL A 269 22.00 -8.38 -10.92
N LEU A 270 22.59 -7.74 -11.93
CA LEU A 270 23.04 -6.35 -11.85
C LEU A 270 22.04 -5.44 -12.57
N GLY A 271 21.76 -4.28 -11.98
CA GLY A 271 20.94 -3.24 -12.61
C GLY A 271 21.14 -1.86 -11.99
N VAL A 272 20.66 -0.82 -12.67
CA VAL A 272 20.61 0.56 -12.12
C VAL A 272 19.51 0.72 -11.07
N GLY A 273 18.61 -0.25 -11.00
CA GLY A 273 17.49 -0.30 -10.07
C GLY A 273 16.59 -1.48 -10.40
N VAL A 274 15.69 -1.79 -9.48
CA VAL A 274 14.69 -2.85 -9.64
C VAL A 274 13.34 -2.34 -9.21
N ARG A 275 12.30 -2.85 -9.86
CA ARG A 275 10.93 -2.71 -9.39
C ARG A 275 10.15 -3.98 -9.68
N THR A 276 9.36 -4.43 -8.71
CA THR A 276 8.33 -5.43 -8.97
C THR A 276 7.26 -4.80 -9.86
N ARG A 277 6.94 -5.44 -10.98
CA ARG A 277 5.96 -4.95 -11.94
C ARG A 277 4.97 -6.06 -12.30
N PRO A 278 3.69 -5.71 -12.42
CA PRO A 278 2.72 -6.59 -13.04
C PRO A 278 3.09 -6.98 -14.47
N HIS A 279 2.81 -8.22 -14.87
CA HIS A 279 3.00 -8.73 -16.24
C HIS A 279 1.66 -9.12 -16.90
N PRO A 280 1.48 -8.98 -18.23
CA PRO A 280 0.25 -9.33 -18.94
C PRO A 280 -0.26 -10.77 -18.76
N SER A 281 0.60 -11.70 -18.33
CA SER A 281 0.21 -13.08 -18.00
C SER A 281 -0.47 -13.22 -16.64
N GLY A 282 -0.64 -12.12 -15.89
CA GLY A 282 -1.12 -12.17 -14.52
C GLY A 282 -0.08 -12.78 -13.59
N LEU A 283 1.21 -12.49 -13.79
CA LEU A 283 2.29 -12.81 -12.84
C LEU A 283 2.96 -11.52 -12.34
N LEU A 284 3.39 -11.49 -11.08
CA LEU A 284 4.28 -10.43 -10.61
C LEU A 284 5.68 -10.72 -11.16
N GLY A 285 6.23 -9.77 -11.89
CA GLY A 285 7.56 -9.88 -12.47
C GLY A 285 8.54 -8.87 -11.92
N LEU A 286 9.79 -9.05 -12.29
CA LEU A 286 10.88 -8.14 -11.98
C LEU A 286 11.22 -7.33 -13.20
N GLU A 287 11.07 -6.02 -13.08
CA GLU A 287 11.62 -5.11 -14.06
C GLU A 287 12.96 -4.59 -13.53
N ILE A 288 14.02 -4.83 -14.29
CA ILE A 288 15.36 -4.40 -13.94
C ILE A 288 15.78 -3.31 -14.90
N GLY A 289 16.11 -2.15 -14.35
CA GLY A 289 16.73 -1.09 -15.12
C GLY A 289 18.17 -1.47 -15.45
N GLY A 290 18.60 -1.24 -16.69
CA GLY A 290 19.99 -1.36 -17.11
C GLY A 290 20.60 -0.02 -17.51
N THR A 291 21.94 0.05 -17.55
CA THR A 291 22.65 1.12 -18.25
C THR A 291 22.48 0.96 -19.76
N ALA A 292 22.64 2.04 -20.55
CA ALA A 292 22.51 1.99 -22.01
C ALA A 292 23.35 0.86 -22.68
N SER A 293 24.52 0.55 -22.13
CA SER A 293 25.38 -0.57 -22.58
C SER A 293 24.77 -1.95 -22.33
N VAL A 294 24.03 -2.11 -21.23
CA VAL A 294 23.29 -3.33 -20.90
C VAL A 294 21.98 -3.38 -21.71
N CYS A 295 21.28 -2.25 -21.82
CA CYS A 295 20.06 -2.07 -22.60
C CYS A 295 20.21 -2.31 -24.10
N ALA A 296 21.42 -2.10 -24.64
CA ALA A 296 21.68 -2.32 -26.06
C ALA A 296 21.63 -3.81 -26.44
N GLN A 297 21.78 -4.72 -25.46
CA GLN A 297 21.75 -6.17 -25.67
C GLN A 297 20.47 -6.82 -25.14
N ILE A 298 19.81 -6.20 -24.16
CA ILE A 298 18.56 -6.64 -23.59
C ILE A 298 17.56 -5.48 -23.61
N ASP A 299 16.35 -5.71 -24.14
CA ASP A 299 15.23 -4.78 -23.99
C ASP A 299 15.11 -4.31 -22.53
N CYS A 300 15.56 -3.08 -22.30
CA CYS A 300 15.62 -2.54 -20.96
C CYS A 300 14.20 -2.29 -20.50
N PHE A 301 13.94 -2.58 -19.24
CA PHE A 301 12.59 -2.52 -18.69
C PHE A 301 11.66 -3.66 -19.14
N ALA A 302 12.18 -4.73 -19.73
CA ALA A 302 11.43 -5.97 -19.86
C ALA A 302 11.11 -6.53 -18.46
N VAL A 303 9.85 -6.90 -18.24
CA VAL A 303 9.39 -7.53 -17.01
C VAL A 303 9.70 -9.02 -17.10
N MET A 304 10.57 -9.53 -16.24
CA MET A 304 10.95 -10.94 -16.18
C MET A 304 10.07 -11.68 -15.18
N LEU A 305 9.70 -12.91 -15.50
CA LEU A 305 8.86 -13.78 -14.70
C LEU A 305 9.64 -14.96 -14.16
N TRP A 306 9.27 -15.39 -12.97
CA TRP A 306 9.80 -16.62 -12.42
C TRP A 306 9.24 -17.84 -13.16
N ASN A 307 10.12 -18.64 -13.76
CA ASN A 307 9.75 -19.87 -14.47
C ASN A 307 9.93 -21.15 -13.64
N GLY A 308 10.25 -21.02 -12.34
CA GLY A 308 10.60 -22.13 -11.45
C GLY A 308 12.12 -22.31 -11.26
N THR A 309 12.92 -21.84 -12.21
CA THR A 309 14.38 -21.94 -12.17
C THR A 309 15.09 -20.60 -12.12
N GLU A 310 14.64 -19.64 -12.93
CA GLU A 310 15.23 -18.31 -13.08
C GLU A 310 14.16 -17.27 -13.44
N PHE A 311 14.56 -15.99 -13.45
CA PHE A 311 13.74 -14.92 -14.00
C PHE A 311 14.02 -14.80 -15.50
N ALA A 312 13.03 -15.17 -16.30
CA ALA A 312 13.09 -15.17 -17.76
C ALA A 312 12.00 -14.25 -18.35
N ARG A 313 12.12 -13.92 -19.64
CA ARG A 313 11.11 -13.13 -20.35
C ARG A 313 9.95 -13.98 -20.85
#